data_AF-A0A8T5QB32-F1
#
_entry.id   AF-A0A8T5QB32-F1
#
_cell.length_a   1.000
_cell.length_b   1.000
_cell.length_c   1.000
_cell.angle_alpha   90.00
_cell.angle_beta   90.00
_cell.angle_gamma   90.00
#
_symmetry.space_group_name_H-M   'P 1'
#
loop_
_entity.id
_entity.type
_entity.pdbx_description
1 polymer ?
#
loop_
_entity_poly.entity_id
_entity_poly.type
_entity_poly.pdbx_seq_one_letter_code
_entity_poly.pdbx_strand_id
1 'polypeptide(L)'
;MRLKLLFLLLTLILISGCGATGRFVSCINPDGEECYKNIAKERQDTQFCDMIKDELSAENCYTEIAQAANNVEICSEIEGIYWHDICFKKLAIANGNTDYCLEIKEVTDGNKCLLQIAKNNNNIDACKIINNIDLRDSCFNDIALATNDENICGMISEELDKSVCYIKIAKVKNSIAICSKITIGVVKEDCFKKVGGMENIERNIVKV
;
A
#
# COMPACT_ATOMS: atom_id res chain seq x y z
N MET A 1 -49.55 -18.22 33.03
CA MET A 1 -49.07 -19.54 32.56
C MET A 1 -48.34 -19.47 31.21
N ARG A 2 -48.73 -18.60 30.26
CA ARG A 2 -48.08 -18.48 28.94
C ARG A 2 -46.66 -17.88 28.95
N LEU A 3 -46.32 -17.03 29.92
CA LEU A 3 -44.99 -16.40 30.02
C LEU A 3 -43.88 -17.38 30.48
N LYS A 4 -44.22 -18.36 31.32
CA LYS A 4 -43.27 -19.40 31.78
C LYS A 4 -42.92 -20.40 30.64
N LEU A 5 -43.84 -20.62 29.71
CA LEU A 5 -43.62 -21.50 28.55
C LEU A 5 -42.65 -20.86 27.54
N LEU A 6 -42.69 -19.52 27.40
CA LEU A 6 -41.80 -18.78 26.50
C LEU A 6 -40.35 -18.76 27.01
N PHE A 7 -40.15 -18.65 28.32
CA PHE A 7 -38.82 -18.73 28.93
C PHE A 7 -38.19 -20.12 28.80
N LEU A 8 -38.97 -21.19 28.96
CA LEU A 8 -38.51 -22.57 28.76
C LEU A 8 -38.09 -22.86 27.31
N LEU A 9 -38.83 -22.32 26.33
CA LEU A 9 -38.49 -22.45 24.91
C LEU A 9 -37.22 -21.66 24.54
N LEU A 10 -37.01 -20.46 25.09
CA LEU A 10 -35.79 -19.68 24.88
C LEU A 10 -34.54 -20.35 25.49
N THR A 11 -34.68 -21.01 26.65
CA THR A 11 -33.57 -21.76 27.25
C THR A 11 -33.23 -23.03 26.47
N LEU A 12 -34.20 -23.68 25.82
CA LEU A 12 -33.97 -24.88 25.01
C LEU A 12 -33.18 -24.60 23.72
N ILE A 13 -33.36 -23.41 23.12
CA ILE A 13 -32.61 -23.00 21.92
C ILE A 13 -31.13 -22.72 22.23
N LEU A 14 -30.80 -22.33 23.47
CA LEU A 14 -29.41 -22.06 23.87
C LEU A 14 -28.61 -23.33 24.19
N ILE A 15 -29.27 -24.47 24.47
CA ILE A 15 -28.58 -25.71 24.88
C ILE A 15 -28.27 -26.62 23.67
N SER A 16 -28.92 -26.43 22.52
CA SER A 16 -28.65 -27.22 21.30
C SER A 16 -27.43 -26.75 20.49
N GLY A 17 -26.69 -25.74 20.96
CA GLY A 17 -25.54 -25.16 20.24
C GLY A 17 -24.17 -25.74 20.56
N CYS A 18 -24.04 -26.64 21.54
CA CYS A 18 -22.72 -27.15 21.95
C CYS A 18 -22.38 -28.47 21.25
N GLY A 19 -22.12 -28.37 19.95
CA GLY A 19 -21.60 -29.45 19.10
C GLY A 19 -20.18 -29.20 18.62
N ALA A 20 -19.38 -28.43 19.35
CA ALA A 20 -17.96 -28.26 19.05
C ALA A 20 -17.19 -29.44 19.66
N THR A 21 -17.17 -30.57 18.96
CA THR A 21 -16.15 -31.60 19.23
C THR A 21 -14.80 -30.94 18.95
N GLY A 22 -14.13 -30.48 20.01
CA GLY A 22 -12.73 -30.06 19.94
C GLY A 22 -11.90 -31.24 19.49
N ARG A 23 -11.73 -31.40 18.17
CA ARG A 23 -10.71 -32.28 17.62
C ARG A 23 -9.38 -31.71 18.09
N PHE A 24 -8.79 -32.38 19.06
CA PHE A 24 -7.41 -32.18 19.48
C PHE A 24 -6.56 -32.49 18.25
N VAL A 25 -6.14 -31.46 17.53
CA VAL A 25 -5.26 -31.65 16.37
C VAL A 25 -3.86 -31.77 16.93
N SER A 26 -3.22 -32.91 16.67
CA SER A 26 -1.86 -33.17 17.12
C SER A 26 -0.97 -33.33 15.91
N CYS A 27 -0.10 -32.35 15.68
CA CYS A 27 0.88 -32.35 14.60
C CYS A 27 2.15 -33.11 15.04
N ILE A 28 2.09 -34.45 15.15
CA ILE A 28 3.18 -35.30 15.70
C ILE A 28 4.15 -35.84 14.61
N ASN A 29 4.28 -35.18 13.47
CA ASN A 29 5.07 -35.67 12.32
C ASN A 29 6.18 -34.69 11.93
N PRO A 30 7.17 -35.10 11.11
CA PRO A 30 8.29 -34.23 10.68
C PRO A 30 7.85 -32.92 10.00
N ASP A 31 6.62 -32.86 9.49
CA ASP A 31 6.00 -31.66 8.91
C ASP A 31 5.15 -30.85 9.93
N GLY A 32 5.47 -30.96 11.23
CA GLY A 32 4.67 -30.40 12.31
C GLY A 32 4.44 -28.89 12.19
N GLU A 33 5.41 -28.15 11.69
CA GLU A 33 5.32 -26.69 11.52
C GLU A 33 4.32 -26.29 10.43
N GLU A 34 4.34 -26.99 9.29
CA GLU A 34 3.38 -26.76 8.20
C GLU A 34 1.96 -27.12 8.64
N CYS A 35 1.82 -28.17 9.45
CA CYS A 35 0.55 -28.54 10.06
C CYS A 35 -0.01 -27.42 10.96
N TYR A 36 0.81 -26.85 11.85
CA TYR A 36 0.38 -25.74 12.70
C TYR A 36 0.04 -24.48 11.89
N LYS A 37 0.84 -24.11 10.89
CA LYS A 37 0.55 -22.98 9.98
C LYS A 37 -0.82 -23.11 9.32
N ASN A 38 -1.12 -24.28 8.78
CA ASN A 38 -2.40 -24.53 8.11
C ASN A 38 -3.60 -24.44 9.06
N ILE A 39 -3.48 -24.98 10.28
CA ILE A 39 -4.52 -24.87 11.30
C ILE A 39 -4.71 -23.41 11.71
N ALA A 40 -3.61 -22.69 11.97
CA ALA A 40 -3.62 -21.30 12.37
C ALA A 40 -4.36 -20.43 11.34
N LYS A 41 -4.09 -20.68 10.06
CA LYS A 41 -4.75 -20.00 8.93
C LYS A 41 -6.22 -20.38 8.76
N GLU A 42 -6.57 -21.67 8.84
CA GLU A 42 -7.95 -22.15 8.72
C GLU A 42 -8.84 -21.58 9.84
N ARG A 43 -8.28 -21.48 11.05
CA ARG A 43 -9.00 -21.03 12.25
C ARG A 43 -8.84 -19.54 12.54
N GLN A 44 -7.94 -18.86 11.85
CA GLN A 44 -7.52 -17.49 12.16
C GLN A 44 -7.09 -17.32 13.62
N ASP A 45 -6.35 -18.29 14.15
CA ASP A 45 -5.97 -18.39 15.55
C ASP A 45 -4.45 -18.42 15.68
N THR A 46 -3.89 -17.32 16.18
CA THR A 46 -2.44 -17.12 16.30
C THR A 46 -1.78 -18.02 17.33
N GLN A 47 -2.54 -18.61 18.26
CA GLN A 47 -2.00 -19.53 19.26
C GLN A 47 -1.35 -20.78 18.63
N PHE A 48 -1.73 -21.14 17.40
CA PHE A 48 -1.08 -22.22 16.67
C PHE A 48 0.27 -21.79 16.08
N CYS A 49 0.50 -20.50 15.84
CA CYS A 49 1.82 -20.01 15.45
C CYS A 49 2.83 -20.15 16.60
N ASP A 50 2.40 -20.00 17.85
CA ASP A 50 3.24 -20.21 19.05
C ASP A 50 3.70 -21.67 19.22
N MET A 51 3.04 -22.62 18.55
CA MET A 51 3.42 -24.04 18.57
C MET A 51 4.54 -24.37 17.59
N ILE A 52 4.91 -23.41 16.71
CA ILE A 52 5.99 -23.56 15.74
C ILE A 52 7.33 -23.28 16.45
N LYS A 53 8.30 -24.18 16.29
CA LYS A 53 9.59 -24.08 16.99
C LYS A 53 10.55 -23.11 16.33
N ASP A 54 10.58 -23.09 15.00
CA ASP A 54 11.38 -22.13 14.25
C ASP A 54 10.75 -20.73 14.31
N GLU A 55 11.48 -19.78 14.89
CA GLU A 55 11.02 -18.41 15.13
C GLU A 55 10.62 -17.71 13.83
N LEU A 56 11.43 -17.83 12.77
CA LEU A 56 11.12 -17.22 11.46
C LEU A 56 9.84 -17.80 10.86
N SER A 57 9.60 -19.10 11.03
CA SER A 57 8.38 -19.76 10.59
C SER A 57 7.16 -19.37 11.42
N ALA A 58 7.33 -19.14 12.73
CA ALA A 58 6.28 -18.61 13.59
C ALA A 58 5.91 -17.18 13.16
N GLU A 59 6.87 -16.28 12.96
CA GLU A 59 6.62 -14.90 12.55
C GLU A 59 6.00 -14.80 11.14
N ASN A 60 6.40 -15.67 10.21
CA ASN A 60 5.70 -15.80 8.93
C ASN A 60 4.25 -16.30 9.10
N CYS A 61 4.00 -17.22 10.03
CA CYS A 61 2.64 -17.69 10.36
C CYS A 61 1.75 -16.52 10.81
N TYR A 62 2.23 -15.71 11.75
CA TYR A 62 1.56 -14.48 12.19
C TYR A 62 1.24 -13.55 11.00
N THR A 63 2.22 -13.32 10.13
CA THR A 63 2.05 -12.48 8.93
C THR A 63 0.96 -13.02 8.01
N GLU A 64 0.94 -14.33 7.74
CA GLU A 64 -0.07 -14.94 6.86
C GLU A 64 -1.48 -14.85 7.43
N ILE A 65 -1.64 -15.01 8.75
CA ILE A 65 -2.93 -14.86 9.42
C ILE A 65 -3.37 -13.40 9.38
N ALA A 66 -2.48 -12.45 9.71
CA ALA A 66 -2.76 -11.02 9.64
C ALA A 66 -3.31 -10.63 8.26
N GLN A 67 -2.67 -11.13 7.20
CA GLN A 67 -3.14 -10.92 5.82
C GLN A 67 -4.48 -11.59 5.53
N ALA A 68 -4.64 -12.87 5.91
CA ALA A 68 -5.86 -13.62 5.64
C ALA A 68 -7.09 -13.07 6.39
N ALA A 69 -6.87 -12.56 7.61
CA ALA A 69 -7.89 -11.92 8.43
C ALA A 69 -8.05 -10.42 8.16
N ASN A 70 -7.15 -9.82 7.38
CA ASN A 70 -7.01 -8.36 7.23
C ASN A 70 -6.96 -7.63 8.58
N ASN A 71 -6.21 -8.19 9.53
CA ASN A 71 -6.11 -7.68 10.91
C ASN A 71 -4.68 -7.23 11.20
N VAL A 72 -4.47 -5.92 11.26
CA VAL A 72 -3.14 -5.31 11.46
C VAL A 72 -2.61 -5.48 12.88
N GLU A 73 -3.50 -5.64 13.88
CA GLU A 73 -3.08 -5.79 15.28
C GLU A 73 -2.21 -7.04 15.48
N ILE A 74 -2.41 -8.07 14.65
CA ILE A 74 -1.58 -9.29 14.65
C ILE A 74 -0.13 -8.98 14.27
N CYS A 75 0.13 -7.96 13.43
CA CYS A 75 1.50 -7.57 13.10
C CYS A 75 2.26 -7.04 14.32
N SER A 76 1.57 -6.47 15.30
CA SER A 76 2.17 -5.98 16.54
C SER A 76 2.59 -7.11 17.50
N GLU A 77 2.13 -8.34 17.26
CA GLU A 77 2.55 -9.54 18.01
C GLU A 77 3.90 -10.09 17.51
N ILE A 78 4.41 -9.61 16.36
CA ILE A 78 5.68 -10.06 15.78
C ILE A 78 6.85 -9.28 16.40
N GLU A 79 7.75 -10.00 17.08
CA GLU A 79 8.93 -9.41 17.73
C GLU A 79 10.01 -9.00 16.72
N GLY A 80 10.32 -9.89 15.77
CA GLY A 80 11.34 -9.72 14.74
C GLY A 80 11.02 -8.60 13.77
N ILE A 81 11.93 -7.62 13.69
CA ILE A 81 11.79 -6.41 12.86
C ILE A 81 11.47 -6.75 11.41
N TYR A 82 12.14 -7.76 10.85
CA TYR A 82 11.98 -8.14 9.45
C TYR A 82 10.54 -8.59 9.12
N TRP A 83 9.98 -9.52 9.89
CA TRP A 83 8.63 -10.03 9.65
C TRP A 83 7.55 -9.04 10.08
N HIS A 84 7.79 -8.28 11.15
CA HIS A 84 6.95 -7.17 11.58
C HIS A 84 6.74 -6.18 10.44
N ASP A 85 7.83 -5.68 9.86
CA ASP A 85 7.79 -4.68 8.80
C ASP A 85 7.16 -5.24 7.51
N ILE A 86 7.42 -6.51 7.19
CA ILE A 86 6.77 -7.21 6.08
C ILE A 86 5.25 -7.31 6.28
N CYS A 87 4.80 -7.62 7.49
CA CYS A 87 3.39 -7.74 7.84
C CYS A 87 2.67 -6.40 7.64
N PHE A 88 3.17 -5.34 8.26
CA PHE A 88 2.62 -3.99 8.12
C PHE A 88 2.61 -3.53 6.67
N LYS A 89 3.73 -3.69 5.94
CA LYS A 89 3.83 -3.30 4.54
C LYS A 89 2.79 -3.99 3.65
N LYS A 90 2.59 -5.30 3.82
CA LYS A 90 1.62 -6.07 3.04
C LYS A 90 0.20 -5.57 3.27
N LEU A 91 -0.20 -5.35 4.51
CA LEU A 91 -1.53 -4.83 4.85
C LEU A 91 -1.70 -3.36 4.42
N ALA A 92 -0.67 -2.53 4.58
CA ALA A 92 -0.68 -1.15 4.13
C ALA A 92 -0.99 -1.04 2.63
N ILE A 93 -0.26 -1.80 1.81
CA ILE A 93 -0.44 -1.81 0.35
C ILE A 93 -1.80 -2.40 -0.03
N ALA A 94 -2.22 -3.51 0.59
CA ALA A 94 -3.49 -4.15 0.28
C ALA A 94 -4.70 -3.25 0.60
N ASN A 95 -4.62 -2.44 1.65
CA ASN A 95 -5.70 -1.54 2.08
C ASN A 95 -5.53 -0.10 1.58
N GLY A 96 -4.38 0.23 0.98
CA GLY A 96 -4.02 1.63 0.66
C GLY A 96 -3.92 2.52 1.90
N ASN A 97 -3.65 1.95 3.08
CA ASN A 97 -3.60 2.68 4.35
C ASN A 97 -2.16 3.13 4.64
N THR A 98 -1.93 4.44 4.61
CA THR A 98 -0.62 5.05 4.84
C THR A 98 -0.16 4.95 6.29
N ASP A 99 -1.08 4.89 7.25
CA ASP A 99 -0.74 4.83 8.66
C ASP A 99 -0.01 3.53 8.99
N TYR A 100 -0.39 2.43 8.32
CA TYR A 100 0.32 1.15 8.46
C TYR A 100 1.75 1.20 7.92
N CYS A 101 2.06 2.06 6.94
CA CYS A 101 3.45 2.26 6.52
C CYS A 101 4.28 3.02 7.57
N LEU A 102 3.64 3.79 8.45
CA LEU A 102 4.30 4.54 9.51
C LEU A 102 4.69 3.66 10.71
N GLU A 103 4.04 2.51 10.86
CA GLU A 103 4.39 1.50 11.86
C GLU A 103 5.62 0.66 11.47
N ILE A 104 6.09 0.76 10.21
CA ILE A 104 7.30 0.07 9.74
C ILE A 104 8.53 0.67 10.44
N LYS A 105 9.30 -0.17 11.14
CA LYS A 105 10.46 0.24 11.95
C LYS A 105 11.60 0.76 11.07
N GLU A 106 11.87 0.09 9.96
CA GLU A 106 12.86 0.53 8.97
C GLU A 106 12.33 1.69 8.13
N VAL A 107 12.77 2.92 8.44
CA VAL A 107 12.32 4.17 7.79
C VAL A 107 12.42 4.12 6.26
N THR A 108 13.46 3.48 5.73
CA THR A 108 13.62 3.35 4.27
C THR A 108 12.52 2.49 3.65
N ASP A 109 12.08 1.44 4.34
CA ASP A 109 11.01 0.57 3.86
C ASP A 109 9.63 1.17 4.10
N GLY A 110 9.44 1.95 5.17
CA GLY A 110 8.27 2.80 5.37
C GLY A 110 8.08 3.80 4.23
N ASN A 111 9.15 4.51 3.83
CA ASN A 111 9.14 5.42 2.68
C ASN A 111 8.81 4.70 1.35
N LYS A 112 9.35 3.49 1.12
CA LYS A 112 9.00 2.70 -0.07
C LYS A 112 7.55 2.21 -0.04
N CYS A 113 7.02 1.87 1.13
CA CYS A 113 5.62 1.50 1.33
C CYS A 113 4.69 2.65 0.93
N LEU A 114 4.97 3.87 1.44
CA LEU A 114 4.23 5.09 1.09
C LEU A 114 4.30 5.38 -0.41
N LEU A 115 5.49 5.28 -1.01
CA LEU A 115 5.67 5.45 -2.46
C LEU A 115 4.81 4.46 -3.27
N GLN A 116 4.75 3.20 -2.83
CA GLN A 116 3.97 2.19 -3.53
C GLN A 116 2.46 2.47 -3.44
N ILE A 117 1.95 2.89 -2.28
CA ILE A 117 0.55 3.31 -2.11
C ILE A 117 0.25 4.54 -2.99
N ALA A 118 1.14 5.53 -2.96
CA ALA A 118 1.04 6.73 -3.78
C ALA A 118 0.89 6.40 -5.27
N LYS A 119 1.75 5.51 -5.79
CA LYS A 119 1.71 5.09 -7.20
C LYS A 119 0.48 4.28 -7.57
N ASN A 120 0.09 3.33 -6.72
CA ASN A 120 -1.04 2.45 -7.00
C ASN A 120 -2.37 3.23 -7.08
N ASN A 121 -2.50 4.28 -6.26
CA ASN A 121 -3.76 4.98 -6.05
C ASN A 121 -3.74 6.45 -6.51
N ASN A 122 -2.65 6.91 -7.13
CA ASN A 122 -2.37 8.33 -7.38
C ASN A 122 -2.54 9.20 -6.12
N ASN A 123 -2.18 8.66 -4.95
CA ASN A 123 -2.36 9.33 -3.66
C ASN A 123 -1.20 10.31 -3.41
N ILE A 124 -1.44 11.59 -3.72
CA ILE A 124 -0.47 12.68 -3.55
C ILE A 124 -0.15 12.90 -2.06
N ASP A 125 -1.11 12.68 -1.16
CA ASP A 125 -0.91 12.87 0.27
C ASP A 125 0.09 11.85 0.83
N ALA A 126 0.09 10.62 0.31
CA ALA A 126 1.11 9.63 0.62
C ALA A 126 2.53 10.11 0.23
N CYS A 127 2.71 10.80 -0.91
CA CYS A 127 3.99 11.40 -1.27
C CYS A 127 4.44 12.45 -0.25
N LYS A 128 3.52 13.29 0.25
CA LYS A 128 3.84 14.36 1.21
C LYS A 128 4.40 13.85 2.54
N ILE A 129 4.07 12.61 2.91
CA ILE A 129 4.54 11.96 4.14
C ILE A 129 5.98 11.44 4.00
N ILE A 130 6.46 11.21 2.77
CA ILE A 130 7.80 10.65 2.53
C ILE A 130 8.88 11.65 2.99
N ASN A 131 9.72 11.20 3.92
CA ASN A 131 10.78 12.02 4.51
C ASN A 131 12.02 12.15 3.61
N ASN A 132 12.28 11.14 2.77
CA ASN A 132 13.38 11.20 1.80
C ASN A 132 12.98 12.11 0.62
N ILE A 133 13.72 13.21 0.43
CA ILE A 133 13.39 14.26 -0.54
C ILE A 133 13.42 13.71 -1.98
N ASP A 134 14.47 12.98 -2.36
CA ASP A 134 14.60 12.43 -3.72
C ASP A 134 13.45 11.46 -4.05
N LEU A 135 13.10 10.60 -3.09
CA LEU A 135 12.00 9.65 -3.24
C LEU A 135 10.65 10.36 -3.32
N ARG A 136 10.45 11.40 -2.51
CA ARG A 136 9.24 12.23 -2.52
C ARG A 136 9.08 12.99 -3.83
N ASP A 137 10.14 13.62 -4.31
CA ASP A 137 10.14 14.36 -5.56
C ASP A 137 9.88 13.42 -6.75
N SER A 138 10.49 12.22 -6.74
CA SER A 138 10.17 11.16 -7.70
C SER A 138 8.70 10.71 -7.61
N CYS A 139 8.14 10.62 -6.40
CA CYS A 139 6.73 10.29 -6.18
C CYS A 139 5.80 11.30 -6.85
N PHE A 140 6.03 12.61 -6.61
CA PHE A 140 5.28 13.68 -7.24
C PHE A 140 5.41 13.66 -8.76
N ASN A 141 6.63 13.50 -9.29
CA ASN A 141 6.85 13.40 -10.73
C ASN A 141 6.05 12.24 -11.35
N ASP A 142 6.08 11.05 -10.74
CA ASP A 142 5.40 9.87 -11.28
C ASP A 142 3.87 10.05 -11.31
N ILE A 143 3.28 10.62 -10.24
CA ILE A 143 1.84 10.93 -10.23
C ILE A 143 1.50 12.03 -11.23
N ALA A 144 2.31 13.09 -11.32
CA ALA A 144 2.11 14.18 -12.28
C ALA A 144 2.05 13.66 -13.72
N LEU A 145 2.92 12.71 -14.07
CA LEU A 145 2.93 12.08 -15.40
C LEU A 145 1.77 11.10 -15.60
N ALA A 146 1.44 10.29 -14.59
CA ALA A 146 0.34 9.33 -14.67
C ALA A 146 -1.03 10.02 -14.82
N THR A 147 -1.21 11.18 -14.17
CA THR A 147 -2.46 11.95 -14.17
C THR A 147 -2.46 13.09 -15.19
N ASN A 148 -1.30 13.39 -15.80
CA ASN A 148 -1.04 14.60 -16.57
C ASN A 148 -1.38 15.89 -15.80
N ASP A 149 -1.32 15.93 -14.47
CA ASP A 149 -1.57 17.15 -13.69
C ASP A 149 -0.27 17.92 -13.47
N GLU A 150 -0.07 19.02 -14.22
CA GLU A 150 1.13 19.82 -14.08
C GLU A 150 1.24 20.57 -12.75
N ASN A 151 0.15 20.72 -11.99
CA ASN A 151 0.23 21.41 -10.71
C ASN A 151 1.04 20.60 -9.69
N ILE A 152 1.08 19.27 -9.86
CA ILE A 152 1.88 18.37 -9.03
C ILE A 152 3.38 18.60 -9.25
N CYS A 153 3.83 18.96 -10.47
CA CYS A 153 5.23 19.31 -10.72
C CYS A 153 5.70 20.46 -9.82
N GLY A 154 4.80 21.37 -9.44
CA GLY A 154 5.10 22.48 -8.52
C GLY A 154 5.46 22.03 -7.10
N MET A 155 5.12 20.79 -6.72
CA MET A 155 5.43 20.20 -5.41
C MET A 155 6.84 19.58 -5.35
N ILE A 156 7.50 19.42 -6.49
CA ILE A 156 8.89 18.93 -6.56
C ILE A 156 9.81 19.99 -5.99
N SER A 157 10.73 19.59 -5.12
CA SER A 157 11.65 20.49 -4.42
C SER A 157 12.80 20.92 -5.35
N GLU A 158 13.39 19.97 -6.06
CA GLU A 158 14.53 20.23 -6.95
C GLU A 158 14.11 20.91 -8.26
N GLU A 159 14.67 22.09 -8.53
CA GLU A 159 14.22 22.96 -9.65
C GLU A 159 14.44 22.32 -11.03
N LEU A 160 15.50 21.53 -11.18
CA LEU A 160 15.76 20.84 -12.44
C LEU A 160 14.73 19.74 -12.69
N ASP A 161 14.41 18.92 -11.69
CA ASP A 161 13.42 17.84 -11.79
C ASP A 161 12.01 18.39 -12.00
N LYS A 162 11.67 19.48 -11.30
CA LYS A 162 10.45 20.26 -11.53
C LYS A 162 10.34 20.73 -12.98
N SER A 163 11.42 21.28 -13.52
CA SER A 163 11.46 21.74 -14.92
C SER A 163 11.30 20.57 -15.90
N VAL A 164 11.93 19.44 -15.64
CA VAL A 164 11.79 18.21 -16.44
C VAL A 164 10.36 17.67 -16.39
N CYS A 165 9.72 17.66 -15.23
CA CYS A 165 8.32 17.28 -15.05
C CYS A 165 7.40 18.15 -15.93
N TYR A 166 7.54 19.49 -15.85
CA TYR A 166 6.77 20.41 -16.69
C TYR A 166 6.98 20.18 -18.18
N ILE A 167 8.21 19.94 -18.64
CA ILE A 167 8.50 19.65 -20.06
C ILE A 167 7.77 18.39 -20.52
N LYS A 168 7.81 17.31 -19.71
CA LYS A 168 7.17 16.05 -20.07
C LYS A 168 5.66 16.24 -20.21
N ILE A 169 5.02 16.92 -19.25
CA ILE A 169 3.57 17.16 -19.32
C ILE A 169 3.22 18.13 -20.46
N ALA A 170 4.01 19.17 -20.70
CA ALA A 170 3.82 20.10 -21.82
C ALA A 170 3.79 19.37 -23.17
N LYS A 171 4.68 18.37 -23.35
CA LYS A 171 4.69 17.54 -24.55
C LYS A 171 3.44 16.65 -24.65
N VAL A 172 3.07 15.96 -23.57
CA VAL A 172 1.90 15.07 -23.58
C VAL A 172 0.60 15.83 -23.82
N LYS A 173 0.44 17.01 -23.22
CA LYS A 173 -0.71 17.89 -23.42
C LYS A 173 -0.65 18.74 -24.69
N ASN A 174 0.47 18.72 -25.42
CA ASN A 174 0.78 19.67 -26.49
C ASN A 174 0.48 21.14 -26.08
N SER A 175 0.88 21.53 -24.87
CA SER A 175 0.51 22.83 -24.27
C SER A 175 1.75 23.67 -23.99
N ILE A 176 1.97 24.65 -24.87
CA ILE A 176 3.08 25.59 -24.76
C ILE A 176 2.98 26.48 -23.51
N ALA A 177 1.77 26.69 -23.00
CA ALA A 177 1.53 27.47 -21.78
C ALA A 177 2.23 26.85 -20.56
N ILE A 178 2.41 25.53 -20.51
CA ILE A 178 3.07 24.84 -19.40
C ILE A 178 4.57 25.21 -19.35
N CYS A 179 5.22 25.44 -20.50
CA CYS A 179 6.61 25.91 -20.54
C CYS A 179 6.82 27.23 -19.78
N SER A 180 5.77 28.06 -19.65
CA SER A 180 5.86 29.32 -18.90
C SER A 180 6.13 29.11 -17.40
N LYS A 181 5.77 27.94 -16.84
CA LYS A 181 5.98 27.57 -15.43
C LYS A 181 7.43 27.20 -15.11
N ILE A 182 8.28 27.00 -16.12
CA ILE A 182 9.71 26.70 -15.94
C ILE A 182 10.46 27.99 -15.58
N THR A 183 11.29 27.90 -14.54
CA THR A 183 12.09 29.01 -13.98
C THR A 183 13.49 29.09 -14.60
N ILE A 184 14.09 27.95 -14.92
CA ILE A 184 15.42 27.86 -15.52
C ILE A 184 15.37 28.31 -16.98
N GLY A 185 15.92 29.49 -17.28
CA GLY A 185 15.78 30.15 -18.60
C GLY A 185 16.16 29.28 -19.79
N VAL A 186 17.32 28.62 -19.76
CA VAL A 186 17.78 27.74 -20.86
C VAL A 186 16.86 26.53 -21.08
N VAL A 187 16.31 25.95 -20.01
CA VAL A 187 15.39 24.81 -20.06
C VAL A 187 14.00 25.26 -20.55
N LYS A 188 13.58 26.45 -20.13
CA LYS A 188 12.33 27.10 -20.56
C LYS A 188 12.32 27.35 -22.07
N GLU A 189 13.39 27.96 -22.60
CA GLU A 189 13.52 28.21 -24.04
C GLU A 189 13.51 26.91 -24.86
N ASP A 190 14.19 25.88 -24.37
CA ASP A 190 14.20 24.55 -24.99
C ASP A 190 12.79 23.93 -25.01
N CYS A 191 12.01 24.08 -23.93
CA CYS A 191 10.61 23.67 -23.88
C CYS A 191 9.78 24.35 -24.97
N PHE A 192 9.85 25.68 -25.09
CA PHE A 192 9.11 26.44 -26.11
C PHE A 192 9.44 26.00 -27.53
N LYS A 193 10.72 25.76 -27.83
CA LYS A 193 11.18 25.28 -29.15
C LYS A 193 10.61 23.90 -29.46
N LYS A 194 10.67 22.98 -28.49
CA LYS A 194 10.24 21.59 -28.68
C LYS A 194 8.72 21.45 -28.78
N VAL A 195 7.96 22.12 -27.90
CA VAL A 195 6.49 22.01 -27.86
C VAL A 195 5.83 22.91 -28.90
N GLY A 196 6.30 24.15 -29.07
CA GLY A 196 5.75 25.07 -30.08
C GLY A 196 6.01 24.65 -31.53
N GLY A 197 7.05 23.84 -31.77
CA GLY A 197 7.24 23.18 -33.07
C GLY A 197 6.13 22.16 -33.40
N MET A 198 5.55 21.50 -32.39
CA MET A 198 4.51 20.47 -32.58
C MET A 198 3.14 21.08 -32.93
N GLU A 199 2.74 22.18 -32.27
CA GLU A 199 1.49 22.92 -32.62
C GLU A 199 1.45 23.40 -34.09
N ASN A 200 2.61 23.66 -34.69
CA ASN A 200 2.69 24.12 -36.08
C ASN A 200 2.61 22.97 -37.10
N ILE A 201 2.98 21.75 -36.71
CA ILE A 201 2.86 20.56 -37.58
C ILE A 201 1.40 20.14 -37.68
N GLU A 202 0.66 20.06 -36.56
CA GLU A 202 -0.76 19.67 -36.57
C GLU A 202 -1.65 20.67 -37.34
N ARG A 203 -1.37 21.98 -37.22
CA ARG A 203 -2.07 23.01 -38.00
C ARG A 203 -1.83 22.92 -39.51
N ASN A 204 -0.73 22.32 -39.94
CA ASN A 204 -0.43 22.12 -41.36
C ASN A 204 -0.99 20.79 -41.89
N ILE A 205 -1.27 19.80 -41.03
CA ILE A 205 -1.89 18.52 -41.42
C ILE A 205 -3.41 18.68 -41.64
N VAL A 206 -4.09 19.52 -40.85
CA VAL A 206 -5.54 19.75 -40.99
C VAL A 206 -5.91 20.64 -42.20
N LYS A 207 -4.92 21.21 -42.89
CA LYS A 207 -5.11 22.11 -44.04
C LYS A 207 -4.91 21.45 -45.42
N VAL A 208 -4.85 20.12 -45.50
CA VAL A 208 -4.73 19.37 -46.77
C VAL A 208 -6.02 18.61 -47.08
#